data_AF-A0A1Q6WM40-F1
#
_entry.id   AF-A0A1Q6WM40-F1
#
_cell.length_a   1.000
_cell.length_b   1.000
_cell.length_c   1.000
_cell.angle_alpha   90.00
_cell.angle_beta   90.00
_cell.angle_gamma   90.00
#
_symmetry.space_group_name_H-M   'P 1'
#
loop_
_entity.id
_entity.type
_entity.pdbx_description
1 polymer ?
#
loop_
_entity_poly.entity_id
_entity_poly.type
_entity_poly.pdbx_seq_one_letter_code
_entity_poly.pdbx_strand_id
1 'polypeptide(L)'
;MCKACHQNIFATFVQTAHFHTSAEATTQSIRGRFSGGHNLLRTSSEGLYFKMERRDGAFYQTAVDSTRGRSTSERIDLVVGSGRRGQSFLYWRRGLLFELPVSYLTGIDAWINSPGYTDGQIDFGRLIVPRCLECHTTSFTLQTDRGVVRYARDYALGISCEKCHGDGRAHVAYHSSHPADGSGKYILNPARFSRDRNVDTCALCHSGEGTPRAPPFSYRPGEKLDDYLIPPPDRDVPTPDVHGNQVGLLRRSKCYRSSPGMSCSTCHDVHRPERDVTAFAQKCLACHQTGGHPMAAEIGGRMLTDCIDCHMPNRKSKAIQINAPTRQFALYFRSHAIGIYPEAAAAALQRSDQRRNR
;
A
#
# COMPACT_ATOMS: atom_id res chain seq x y z
N MET A 1 10.04 8.76 18.68
CA MET A 1 9.57 9.02 20.05
C MET A 1 8.99 7.77 20.71
N CYS A 2 8.01 7.08 20.10
CA CYS A 2 7.30 5.95 20.71
C CYS A 2 8.18 4.73 21.07
N LYS A 3 9.28 4.49 20.35
CA LYS A 3 10.19 3.34 20.55
C LYS A 3 10.72 3.23 22.00
N ALA A 4 11.01 4.35 22.66
CA ALA A 4 11.64 4.35 23.97
C ALA A 4 10.82 3.57 25.02
N CYS A 5 9.49 3.73 24.98
CA CYS A 5 8.57 3.08 25.90
C CYS A 5 7.88 1.84 25.31
N HIS A 6 7.69 1.78 23.98
CA HIS A 6 6.95 0.71 23.30
C HIS A 6 7.84 -0.16 22.41
N GLN A 7 8.94 -0.67 22.95
CA GLN A 7 9.99 -1.36 22.19
C GLN A 7 9.46 -2.58 21.41
N ASN A 8 8.62 -3.41 22.04
CA ASN A 8 8.10 -4.64 21.43
C ASN A 8 7.21 -4.34 20.21
N ILE A 9 6.24 -3.43 20.36
CA ILE A 9 5.35 -3.01 19.27
C ILE A 9 6.17 -2.33 18.16
N PHE A 10 7.12 -1.48 18.52
CA PHE A 10 7.98 -0.83 17.54
C PHE A 10 8.80 -1.85 16.74
N ALA A 11 9.40 -2.84 17.41
CA ALA A 11 10.26 -3.85 16.78
C ALA A 11 9.52 -4.66 15.69
N THR A 12 8.23 -4.96 15.90
CA THR A 12 7.42 -5.64 14.88
C THR A 12 6.87 -4.66 13.84
N PHE A 13 6.46 -3.46 14.25
CA PHE A 13 5.83 -2.49 13.36
C PHE A 13 6.77 -2.01 12.26
N VAL A 14 8.05 -1.78 12.58
CA VAL A 14 9.04 -1.35 11.58
C VAL A 14 9.33 -2.38 10.50
N GLN A 15 8.85 -3.61 10.64
CA GLN A 15 8.96 -4.65 9.62
C GLN A 15 7.74 -4.70 8.68
N THR A 16 6.71 -3.89 8.96
CA THR A 16 5.46 -3.91 8.20
C THR A 16 5.61 -3.21 6.85
N ALA A 17 4.73 -3.57 5.91
CA ALA A 17 4.65 -2.87 4.63
C ALA A 17 4.19 -1.41 4.80
N HIS A 18 3.44 -1.10 5.86
CA HIS A 18 3.04 0.26 6.22
C HIS A 18 4.25 1.11 6.55
N PHE A 19 5.13 0.66 7.44
CA PHE A 19 6.36 1.39 7.75
C PHE A 19 7.25 1.59 6.52
N HIS A 20 7.36 0.58 5.66
CA HIS A 20 8.19 0.64 4.46
C HIS A 20 7.51 1.27 3.24
N THR A 21 6.28 1.78 3.34
CA THR A 21 5.54 2.29 2.16
C THR A 21 6.20 3.49 1.49
N SER A 22 7.12 4.17 2.17
CA SER A 22 8.09 5.07 1.55
C SER A 22 9.35 5.20 2.39
N ALA A 23 10.43 5.64 1.76
CA ALA A 23 11.73 5.87 2.40
C ALA A 23 12.60 6.81 1.56
N GLU A 24 13.64 7.38 2.18
CA GLU A 24 14.72 8.04 1.44
C GLU A 24 15.40 7.02 0.51
N ALA A 25 15.89 7.48 -0.62
CA ALA A 25 16.63 6.67 -1.57
C ALA A 25 18.02 6.30 -1.05
N THR A 26 18.20 5.03 -0.70
CA THR A 26 19.45 4.47 -0.18
C THR A 26 19.68 3.08 -0.73
N THR A 27 20.87 2.53 -0.54
CA THR A 27 21.19 1.12 -0.85
C THR A 27 20.30 0.13 -0.11
N GLN A 28 19.70 0.51 1.02
CA GLN A 28 18.86 -0.34 1.86
C GLN A 28 17.39 -0.29 1.44
N SER A 29 16.91 0.86 0.95
CA SER A 29 15.51 1.08 0.62
C SER A 29 15.18 0.75 -0.84
N ILE A 30 16.12 0.93 -1.76
CA ILE A 30 15.95 0.62 -3.18
C ILE A 30 16.12 -0.88 -3.40
N ARG A 31 15.11 -1.51 -4.01
CA ARG A 31 15.12 -2.95 -4.36
C ARG A 31 15.63 -3.22 -5.77
N GLY A 32 15.58 -2.22 -6.65
CA GLY A 32 16.03 -2.36 -8.03
C GLY A 32 17.54 -2.52 -8.17
N ARG A 33 17.98 -3.21 -9.22
CA ARG A 33 19.40 -3.46 -9.51
C ARG A 33 19.96 -2.39 -10.44
N PHE A 34 21.11 -1.83 -10.08
CA PHE A 34 21.80 -0.75 -10.81
C PHE A 34 23.09 -1.22 -11.51
N SER A 35 23.43 -2.50 -11.37
CA SER A 35 24.57 -3.12 -12.04
C SER A 35 24.31 -3.37 -13.52
N GLY A 36 25.39 -3.38 -14.33
CA GLY A 36 25.33 -3.66 -15.76
C GLY A 36 24.54 -4.94 -16.07
N GLY A 37 23.74 -4.90 -17.14
CA GLY A 37 22.87 -5.99 -17.57
C GLY A 37 21.49 -6.03 -16.89
N HIS A 38 21.32 -5.38 -15.74
CA HIS A 38 20.05 -5.30 -15.02
C HIS A 38 19.52 -3.88 -14.86
N ASN A 39 20.24 -2.88 -15.37
CA ASN A 39 19.99 -1.47 -15.11
C ASN A 39 19.41 -0.72 -16.31
N LEU A 40 18.78 -1.44 -17.25
CA LEU A 40 18.18 -0.87 -18.45
C LEU A 40 16.70 -1.25 -18.54
N LEU A 41 15.86 -0.26 -18.82
CA LEU A 41 14.54 -0.47 -19.38
C LEU A 41 14.60 -0.05 -20.86
N ARG A 42 14.49 -1.01 -21.77
CA ARG A 42 14.35 -0.73 -23.20
C ARG A 42 12.89 -0.42 -23.49
N THR A 43 12.66 0.48 -24.45
CA THR A 43 11.31 0.76 -24.96
C THR A 43 11.13 0.17 -26.35
N SER A 44 9.90 0.17 -26.84
CA SER A 44 9.57 -0.18 -28.23
C SER A 44 10.02 0.89 -29.24
N SER A 45 10.30 2.11 -28.78
CA SER A 45 10.80 3.19 -29.63
C SER A 45 12.29 3.04 -29.88
N GLU A 46 12.68 3.09 -31.17
CA GLU A 46 14.07 2.92 -31.58
C GLU A 46 14.99 3.97 -30.93
N GLY A 47 16.12 3.53 -30.40
CA GLY A 47 17.11 4.38 -29.74
C GLY A 47 16.67 5.00 -28.40
N LEU A 48 15.46 4.70 -27.92
CA LEU A 48 14.93 5.22 -26.67
C LEU A 48 14.95 4.16 -25.56
N TYR A 49 15.66 4.47 -24.48
CA TYR A 49 15.73 3.62 -23.30
C TYR A 49 16.00 4.42 -22.04
N PHE A 50 15.75 3.81 -20.89
CA PHE A 50 16.08 4.35 -19.58
C PHE A 50 17.20 3.54 -18.95
N LYS A 51 18.16 4.25 -18.36
CA LYS A 51 19.29 3.69 -17.63
C LYS A 51 19.20 4.06 -16.17
N MET A 52 19.30 3.06 -15.32
CA MET A 52 19.34 3.19 -13.87
C MET A 52 20.82 3.25 -13.48
N GLU A 53 21.22 4.34 -12.85
CA GLU A 53 22.63 4.62 -12.60
C GLU A 53 22.88 4.95 -11.14
N ARG A 54 24.04 4.51 -10.65
CA ARG A 54 24.54 4.88 -9.34
C ARG A 54 25.82 5.68 -9.54
N ARG A 55 25.85 6.91 -9.01
CA ARG A 55 26.97 7.85 -9.13
C ARG A 55 27.20 8.47 -7.75
N ASP A 56 28.42 8.39 -7.22
CA ASP A 56 28.80 8.98 -5.92
C ASP A 56 27.84 8.64 -4.77
N GLY A 57 27.38 7.39 -4.72
CA GLY A 57 26.44 6.90 -3.71
C GLY A 57 24.97 7.29 -3.93
N ALA A 58 24.66 8.19 -4.86
CA ALA A 58 23.30 8.54 -5.27
C ALA A 58 22.80 7.70 -6.44
N PHE A 59 21.48 7.62 -6.59
CA PHE A 59 20.80 6.84 -7.62
C PHE A 59 20.09 7.77 -8.60
N TYR A 60 20.04 7.39 -9.86
CA TYR A 60 19.52 8.21 -10.96
C TYR A 60 18.71 7.37 -11.94
N GLN A 61 17.74 8.02 -12.57
CA GLN A 61 17.15 7.55 -13.82
C GLN A 61 17.58 8.48 -14.94
N THR A 62 18.15 7.91 -16.00
CA THR A 62 18.58 8.65 -17.19
C THR A 62 17.81 8.14 -18.38
N ALA A 63 16.99 8.99 -18.98
CA ALA A 63 16.41 8.73 -20.29
C ALA A 63 17.45 9.05 -21.37
N VAL A 64 17.58 8.16 -22.36
CA VAL A 64 18.48 8.33 -23.50
C VAL A 64 17.66 8.23 -24.78
N ASP A 65 17.83 9.22 -25.66
CA ASP A 65 17.37 9.22 -27.05
C ASP A 65 18.62 9.26 -27.93
N SER A 66 19.10 8.08 -28.32
CA SER A 66 20.33 7.95 -29.12
C SER A 66 20.14 8.43 -30.55
N THR A 67 18.91 8.46 -31.06
CA THR A 67 18.61 8.96 -32.42
C THR A 67 18.82 10.47 -32.51
N ARG A 68 18.64 11.18 -31.39
CA ARG A 68 18.83 12.64 -31.28
C ARG A 68 20.08 13.03 -30.50
N GLY A 69 20.88 12.07 -30.02
CA GLY A 69 22.05 12.32 -29.18
C GLY A 69 21.71 13.07 -27.88
N ARG A 70 20.52 12.84 -27.30
CA ARG A 70 20.04 13.54 -26.10
C ARG A 70 19.91 12.60 -24.92
N SER A 71 20.16 13.12 -23.73
CA SER A 71 19.87 12.42 -22.47
C SER A 71 19.39 13.38 -21.40
N THR A 72 18.44 12.94 -20.59
CA THR A 72 17.94 13.69 -19.43
C THR A 72 18.04 12.79 -18.20
N SER A 73 18.53 13.34 -17.09
CA SER A 73 18.80 12.56 -15.88
C SER A 73 18.22 13.28 -14.67
N GLU A 74 17.51 12.54 -13.83
CA GLU A 74 17.05 13.03 -12.52
C GLU A 74 17.48 12.05 -11.43
N ARG A 75 17.75 12.60 -10.25
CA ARG A 75 18.10 11.83 -9.06
C ARG A 75 16.86 11.12 -8.52
N ILE A 76 17.03 9.91 -8.01
CA ILE A 76 16.04 9.25 -7.17
C ILE A 76 16.25 9.77 -5.74
N ASP A 77 15.31 10.55 -5.23
CA ASP A 77 15.37 11.10 -3.87
C ASP A 77 14.52 10.28 -2.90
N LEU A 78 13.29 9.93 -3.29
CA LEU A 78 12.38 9.14 -2.47
C LEU A 78 11.98 7.85 -3.17
N VAL A 79 11.74 6.82 -2.36
CA VAL A 79 11.17 5.54 -2.77
C VAL A 79 9.74 5.47 -2.27
N VAL A 80 8.80 5.10 -3.14
CA VAL A 80 7.40 4.88 -2.79
C VAL A 80 7.03 3.43 -3.12
N GLY A 81 6.45 2.74 -2.14
CA GLY A 81 6.16 1.32 -2.16
C GLY A 81 7.10 0.51 -1.26
N SER A 82 6.53 -0.44 -0.52
CA SER A 82 7.26 -1.31 0.42
C SER A 82 8.25 -2.28 -0.23
N GLY A 83 8.28 -2.36 -1.56
CA GLY A 83 9.06 -3.37 -2.29
C GLY A 83 8.48 -4.78 -2.19
N ARG A 84 7.28 -4.97 -1.62
CA ARG A 84 6.60 -6.29 -1.66
C ARG A 84 6.07 -6.63 -3.06
N ARG A 85 5.63 -5.62 -3.80
CA ARG A 85 5.13 -5.77 -5.18
C ARG A 85 6.04 -5.02 -6.14
N GLY A 86 6.26 -3.74 -5.87
CA GLY A 86 7.18 -2.91 -6.61
C GLY A 86 7.45 -1.59 -5.89
N GLN A 87 8.25 -0.75 -6.52
CA GLN A 87 8.64 0.57 -6.06
C GLN A 87 8.60 1.56 -7.22
N SER A 88 7.97 2.71 -6.98
CA SER A 88 8.13 3.91 -7.79
C SER A 88 9.09 4.86 -7.09
N PHE A 89 9.60 5.84 -7.83
CA PHE A 89 10.64 6.72 -7.35
C PHE A 89 10.24 8.16 -7.59
N LEU A 90 10.56 9.04 -6.65
CA LEU A 90 10.27 10.46 -6.75
C LEU A 90 11.55 11.28 -6.68
N TYR A 91 11.50 12.46 -7.28
CA TYR A 91 12.57 13.45 -7.17
C TYR A 91 12.02 14.83 -6.83
N TRP A 92 12.86 15.63 -6.19
CA TRP A 92 12.53 16.98 -5.77
C TRP A 92 12.98 18.02 -6.76
N ARG A 93 12.13 19.02 -7.02
CA ARG A 93 12.52 20.22 -7.75
C ARG A 93 11.70 21.42 -7.30
N ARG A 94 12.38 22.46 -6.79
CA ARG A 94 11.78 23.73 -6.36
C ARG A 94 10.60 23.55 -5.38
N GLY A 95 10.72 22.63 -4.42
CA GLY A 95 9.66 22.35 -3.44
C GLY A 95 8.46 21.57 -4.01
N LEU A 96 8.55 21.05 -5.23
CA LEU A 96 7.61 20.06 -5.77
C LEU A 96 8.27 18.67 -5.77
N LEU A 97 7.42 17.64 -5.77
CA LEU A 97 7.79 16.24 -5.96
C LEU A 97 7.25 15.75 -7.29
N PHE A 98 8.06 14.99 -8.00
CA PHE A 98 7.74 14.47 -9.32
C PHE A 98 7.96 12.96 -9.36
N GLU A 99 7.05 12.24 -10.01
CA GLU A 99 7.23 10.81 -10.30
C GLU A 99 8.30 10.64 -11.38
N LEU A 100 9.19 9.67 -11.17
CA LEU A 100 10.16 9.26 -12.17
C LEU A 100 9.54 8.22 -13.12
N PRO A 101 9.94 8.19 -14.41
CA PRO A 101 9.27 7.39 -15.45
C PRO A 101 9.44 5.88 -15.32
N VAL A 102 10.39 5.40 -14.53
CA VAL A 102 10.67 3.97 -14.36
C VAL A 102 10.37 3.51 -12.92
N SER A 103 9.63 2.42 -12.77
CA SER A 103 9.42 1.70 -11.52
C SER A 103 10.15 0.37 -11.55
N TYR A 104 10.29 -0.27 -10.38
CA TYR A 104 10.84 -1.62 -10.26
C TYR A 104 9.78 -2.59 -9.73
N LEU A 105 9.60 -3.72 -10.41
CA LEU A 105 8.65 -4.76 -10.01
C LEU A 105 9.40 -5.95 -9.41
N THR A 106 9.24 -6.13 -8.10
CA THR A 106 9.98 -7.13 -7.31
C THR A 106 9.62 -8.56 -7.72
N GLY A 107 8.35 -8.83 -8.05
CA GLY A 107 7.89 -10.19 -8.35
C GLY A 107 8.50 -10.82 -9.60
N ILE A 108 9.05 -10.00 -10.51
CA ILE A 108 9.69 -10.45 -11.76
C ILE A 108 11.14 -9.95 -11.89
N ASP A 109 11.65 -9.26 -10.87
CA ASP A 109 12.99 -8.66 -10.85
C ASP A 109 13.28 -7.79 -12.09
N ALA A 110 12.36 -6.89 -12.44
CA ALA A 110 12.47 -6.08 -13.65
C ALA A 110 12.09 -4.61 -13.46
N TRP A 111 12.75 -3.75 -14.22
CA TRP A 111 12.35 -2.37 -14.42
C TRP A 111 11.18 -2.29 -15.40
N ILE A 112 10.26 -1.39 -15.14
CA ILE A 112 9.01 -1.22 -15.88
C ILE A 112 8.69 0.27 -15.99
N ASN A 113 7.81 0.64 -16.91
CA ASN A 113 7.25 1.99 -16.90
C ASN A 113 6.48 2.23 -15.59
N SER A 114 6.65 3.41 -15.00
CA SER A 114 5.93 3.79 -13.78
C SER A 114 4.41 3.84 -14.02
N PRO A 115 3.57 3.63 -12.99
CA PRO A 115 2.12 3.61 -13.15
C PRO A 115 1.60 4.91 -13.78
N GLY A 116 0.98 4.83 -14.97
CA GLY A 116 0.47 6.00 -15.71
C GLY A 116 1.44 6.57 -16.76
N TYR A 117 2.63 5.99 -16.90
CA TYR A 117 3.54 6.23 -18.03
C TYR A 117 3.25 5.27 -19.18
N THR A 118 3.37 5.79 -20.41
CA THR A 118 3.31 4.98 -21.63
C THR A 118 4.73 4.63 -22.09
N ASP A 119 4.88 3.46 -22.69
CA ASP A 119 6.17 3.04 -23.24
C ASP A 119 6.70 4.05 -24.27
N GLY A 120 7.99 4.38 -24.17
CA GLY A 120 8.64 5.39 -25.03
C GLY A 120 8.47 6.84 -24.58
N GLN A 121 7.72 7.13 -23.52
CA GLN A 121 7.51 8.50 -23.05
C GLN A 121 8.66 9.00 -22.15
N ILE A 122 9.46 9.95 -22.65
CA ILE A 122 10.42 10.69 -21.80
C ILE A 122 9.70 11.87 -21.14
N ASP A 123 9.22 11.67 -19.92
CA ASP A 123 8.58 12.71 -19.13
C ASP A 123 9.02 12.66 -17.66
N PHE A 124 9.69 13.72 -17.21
CA PHE A 124 10.08 13.91 -15.81
C PHE A 124 9.21 14.99 -15.13
N GLY A 125 8.16 15.47 -15.79
CA GLY A 125 7.31 16.58 -15.35
C GLY A 125 6.06 16.17 -14.59
N ARG A 126 5.84 14.87 -14.35
CA ARG A 126 4.62 14.39 -13.69
C ARG A 126 4.62 14.71 -12.19
N LEU A 127 3.80 15.68 -11.82
CA LEU A 127 3.70 16.18 -10.45
C LEU A 127 3.00 15.18 -9.51
N ILE A 128 3.55 15.00 -8.32
CA ILE A 128 2.89 14.30 -7.22
C ILE A 128 2.00 15.27 -6.44
N VAL A 129 0.71 14.96 -6.38
CA VAL A 129 -0.27 15.70 -5.59
C VAL A 129 -0.29 15.21 -4.14
N PRO A 130 -0.71 16.05 -3.17
CA PRO A 130 -0.65 15.68 -1.75
C PRO A 130 -1.43 14.41 -1.41
N ARG A 131 -2.51 14.14 -2.14
CA ARG A 131 -3.36 12.95 -1.96
C ARG A 131 -2.59 11.63 -2.04
N CYS A 132 -1.61 11.52 -2.93
CA CYS A 132 -0.76 10.34 -3.02
C CYS A 132 0.05 10.17 -1.72
N LEU A 133 0.56 11.27 -1.18
CA LEU A 133 1.42 11.27 0.00
C LEU A 133 0.62 11.06 1.29
N GLU A 134 -0.66 11.39 1.33
CA GLU A 134 -1.52 11.06 2.48
C GLU A 134 -1.60 9.55 2.73
N CYS A 135 -1.48 8.73 1.69
CA CYS A 135 -1.50 7.26 1.80
C CYS A 135 -0.10 6.63 1.88
N HIS A 136 0.93 7.36 1.44
CA HIS A 136 2.30 6.85 1.35
C HIS A 136 3.27 7.48 2.36
N THR A 137 2.82 8.42 3.18
CA THR A 137 3.63 9.04 4.24
C THR A 137 2.80 9.33 5.49
N THR A 138 3.49 9.60 6.58
CA THR A 138 2.88 10.04 7.83
C THR A 138 2.47 11.50 7.69
N SER A 139 3.40 12.36 7.31
CA SER A 139 3.18 13.81 7.20
C SER A 139 4.07 14.46 6.16
N PHE A 140 3.56 15.56 5.60
CA PHE A 140 4.33 16.58 4.91
C PHE A 140 3.83 17.95 5.36
N THR A 141 4.76 18.86 5.64
CA THR A 141 4.43 20.27 5.80
C THR A 141 4.21 20.89 4.42
N LEU A 142 2.99 21.41 4.20
CA LEU A 142 2.61 22.07 2.95
C LEU A 142 2.78 23.59 3.07
N GLN A 143 3.30 24.21 2.03
CA GLN A 143 3.43 25.66 1.90
C GLN A 143 2.71 26.10 0.63
N THR A 144 1.81 27.08 0.74
CA THR A 144 1.14 27.66 -0.42
C THR A 144 1.84 28.95 -0.81
N ASP A 145 2.40 28.98 -2.02
CA ASP A 145 3.04 30.16 -2.59
C ASP A 145 2.35 30.50 -3.91
N ARG A 146 1.72 31.68 -3.97
CA ARG A 146 0.98 32.18 -5.16
C ARG A 146 -0.03 31.16 -5.73
N GLY A 147 -0.73 30.45 -4.85
CA GLY A 147 -1.73 29.43 -5.22
C GLY A 147 -1.15 28.06 -5.59
N VAL A 148 0.17 27.88 -5.56
CA VAL A 148 0.83 26.59 -5.80
C VAL A 148 1.19 25.94 -4.47
N VAL A 149 0.72 24.71 -4.27
CA VAL A 149 1.10 23.89 -3.11
C VAL A 149 2.52 23.34 -3.33
N ARG A 150 3.41 23.64 -2.39
CA ARG A 150 4.78 23.13 -2.30
C ARG A 150 4.95 22.31 -1.03
N TYR A 151 5.88 21.37 -1.07
CA TYR A 151 6.27 20.55 0.08
C TYR A 151 7.53 21.11 0.71
N ALA A 152 7.51 21.29 2.03
CA ALA A 152 8.70 21.56 2.80
C ALA A 152 9.55 20.28 2.95
N ARG A 153 10.78 20.45 3.43
CA ARG A 153 11.69 19.33 3.76
C ARG A 153 11.47 18.73 5.15
N ASP A 154 10.46 19.23 5.87
CA ASP A 154 9.97 18.66 7.11
C ASP A 154 8.83 17.69 6.79
N TYR A 155 9.14 16.40 6.85
CA TYR A 155 8.23 15.31 6.53
C TYR A 155 8.60 14.03 7.28
N ALA A 156 7.62 13.14 7.41
CA ALA A 156 7.81 11.79 7.95
C ALA A 156 7.37 10.74 6.94
N LEU A 157 8.35 10.02 6.37
CA LEU A 157 8.13 8.94 5.42
C LEU A 157 7.62 7.66 6.11
N GLY A 158 7.08 6.76 5.31
CA GLY A 158 6.37 5.58 5.78
C GLY A 158 5.07 5.93 6.50
N ILE A 159 4.28 4.92 6.83
CA ILE A 159 3.21 5.06 7.83
C ILE A 159 3.84 4.81 9.19
N SER A 160 3.74 5.78 10.08
CA SER A 160 4.22 5.72 11.47
C SER A 160 3.07 5.66 12.46
N CYS A 161 3.40 5.57 13.76
CA CYS A 161 2.44 5.48 14.85
C CYS A 161 1.40 6.63 14.79
N GLU A 162 1.87 7.85 14.55
CA GLU A 162 1.06 9.07 14.61
C GLU A 162 -0.01 9.12 13.52
N LYS A 163 0.16 8.37 12.43
CA LYS A 163 -0.85 8.28 11.37
C LYS A 163 -2.17 7.68 11.87
N CYS A 164 -2.10 6.76 12.85
CA CYS A 164 -3.26 6.10 13.43
C CYS A 164 -3.58 6.60 14.85
N HIS A 165 -2.55 7.05 15.58
CA HIS A 165 -2.66 7.44 16.99
C HIS A 165 -2.69 8.97 17.22
N GLY A 166 -2.55 9.77 16.16
CA GLY A 166 -2.44 11.23 16.25
C GLY A 166 -1.09 11.70 16.79
N ASP A 167 -0.96 13.02 16.99
CA ASP A 167 0.24 13.64 17.57
C ASP A 167 0.53 13.10 18.97
N GLY A 168 1.72 12.51 19.15
CA GLY A 168 2.11 11.88 20.42
C GLY A 168 2.84 12.80 21.39
N ARG A 169 3.08 14.08 21.08
CA ARG A 169 3.93 14.95 21.90
C ARG A 169 3.39 15.16 23.32
N ALA A 170 2.10 15.47 23.44
CA ALA A 170 1.46 15.65 24.76
C ALA A 170 1.46 14.36 25.58
N HIS A 171 1.25 13.21 24.91
CA HIS A 171 1.35 11.90 25.54
C HIS A 171 2.76 11.65 26.10
N VAL A 172 3.79 11.85 25.29
CA VAL A 172 5.19 11.65 25.70
C VAL A 172 5.57 12.59 26.84
N ALA A 173 5.21 13.88 26.77
CA ALA A 173 5.51 14.85 27.81
C ALA A 173 4.89 14.47 29.16
N TYR A 174 3.63 14.05 29.16
CA TYR A 174 2.93 13.63 30.38
C TYR A 174 3.56 12.36 30.97
N HIS A 175 3.75 11.30 30.17
CA HIS A 175 4.27 10.03 30.68
C HIS A 175 5.76 10.06 31.03
N SER A 176 6.53 10.99 30.46
CA SER A 176 7.92 11.22 30.88
C SER A 176 8.01 11.76 32.31
N SER A 177 7.00 12.50 32.77
CA SER A 177 6.90 13.00 34.15
C SER A 177 6.08 12.09 35.07
N HIS A 178 5.31 11.16 34.51
CA HIS A 178 4.43 10.24 35.23
C HIS A 178 4.60 8.77 34.78
N PRO A 179 5.81 8.17 34.88
CA PRO A 179 6.10 6.87 34.28
C PRO A 179 5.30 5.69 34.87
N ALA A 180 4.72 5.86 36.06
CA ALA A 180 3.86 4.85 36.69
C ALA A 180 2.39 4.89 36.19
N ASP A 181 1.98 5.92 35.45
CA ASP A 181 0.61 6.04 34.94
C ASP A 181 0.42 5.19 33.67
N GLY A 182 -0.34 4.09 33.78
CA GLY A 182 -0.63 3.20 32.64
C GLY A 182 -1.80 3.62 31.75
N SER A 183 -2.48 4.75 32.02
CA SER A 183 -3.79 5.08 31.42
C SER A 183 -3.73 5.57 29.96
N GLY A 184 -2.53 5.76 29.40
CA GLY A 184 -2.35 6.18 28.01
C GLY A 184 -2.95 7.56 27.72
N LYS A 185 -2.76 8.55 28.59
CA LYS A 185 -3.29 9.92 28.40
C LYS A 185 -2.77 10.61 27.14
N TYR A 186 -3.60 11.49 26.57
CA TYR A 186 -3.27 12.39 25.45
C TYR A 186 -2.81 11.71 24.15
N ILE A 187 -3.21 10.46 23.93
CA ILE A 187 -3.02 9.76 22.66
C ILE A 187 -4.34 9.15 22.23
N LEU A 188 -4.56 9.08 20.91
CA LEU A 188 -5.72 8.37 20.39
C LEU A 188 -5.47 6.87 20.44
N ASN A 189 -6.51 6.11 20.78
CA ASN A 189 -6.46 4.65 20.76
C ASN A 189 -7.54 4.12 19.81
N PRO A 190 -7.17 3.65 18.60
CA PRO A 190 -8.13 3.10 17.63
C PRO A 190 -8.98 1.94 18.16
N ALA A 191 -8.54 1.22 19.20
CA ALA A 191 -9.32 0.17 19.85
C ALA A 191 -10.52 0.71 20.65
N ARG A 192 -10.54 2.02 20.96
CA ARG A 192 -11.65 2.71 21.64
C ARG A 192 -12.59 3.45 20.68
N PHE A 193 -12.29 3.46 19.39
CA PHE A 193 -13.14 4.10 18.40
C PHE A 193 -14.42 3.29 18.19
N SER A 194 -15.51 3.97 17.81
CA SER A 194 -16.66 3.26 17.24
C SER A 194 -16.22 2.52 15.98
N ARG A 195 -16.95 1.45 15.61
CA ARG A 195 -16.65 0.66 14.42
C ARG A 195 -16.39 1.52 13.19
N ASP A 196 -17.28 2.47 12.92
CA ASP A 196 -17.20 3.27 11.69
C ASP A 196 -15.98 4.20 11.73
N ARG A 197 -15.63 4.76 12.88
CA ARG A 197 -14.41 5.57 13.05
C ARG A 197 -13.13 4.76 12.95
N ASN A 198 -13.15 3.50 13.38
CA ASN A 198 -12.05 2.56 13.17
C ASN A 198 -11.88 2.25 11.67
N VAL A 199 -12.96 1.93 10.97
CA VAL A 199 -12.95 1.66 9.53
C VAL A 199 -12.54 2.91 8.74
N ASP A 200 -12.99 4.10 9.12
CA ASP A 200 -12.64 5.36 8.49
C ASP A 200 -11.14 5.65 8.53
N THR A 201 -10.47 5.31 9.64
CA THR A 201 -9.02 5.45 9.77
C THR A 201 -8.29 4.62 8.71
N CYS A 202 -8.76 3.41 8.44
CA CYS A 202 -8.23 2.54 7.38
C CYS A 202 -8.63 3.04 5.99
N ALA A 203 -9.88 3.49 5.85
CA ALA A 203 -10.48 3.95 4.60
C ALA A 203 -9.77 5.18 4.04
N LEU A 204 -9.12 6.00 4.88
CA LEU A 204 -8.25 7.07 4.41
C LEU A 204 -7.30 6.60 3.30
N CYS A 205 -6.81 5.35 3.34
CA CYS A 205 -5.91 4.82 2.31
C CYS A 205 -6.50 3.63 1.53
N HIS A 206 -7.41 2.87 2.15
CA HIS A 206 -7.87 1.57 1.65
C HIS A 206 -9.31 1.60 1.09
N SER A 207 -9.85 2.76 0.71
CA SER A 207 -11.17 2.90 0.08
C SER A 207 -11.14 3.39 -1.38
N GLY A 208 -10.00 3.27 -2.06
CA GLY A 208 -9.79 3.80 -3.41
C GLY A 208 -9.42 5.28 -3.43
N GLU A 209 -9.25 5.81 -4.64
CA GLU A 209 -8.96 7.23 -4.86
C GLU A 209 -10.24 8.05 -4.70
N GLY A 210 -10.41 8.66 -3.52
CA GLY A 210 -11.47 9.62 -3.24
C GLY A 210 -11.05 11.05 -3.58
N THR A 211 -12.02 11.94 -3.75
CA THR A 211 -11.80 13.36 -4.01
C THR A 211 -11.66 14.13 -2.70
N PRO A 212 -10.58 14.90 -2.48
CA PRO A 212 -10.43 15.72 -1.29
C PRO A 212 -11.60 16.72 -1.12
N ARG A 213 -12.16 16.77 0.09
CA ARG A 213 -13.18 17.74 0.52
C ARG A 213 -12.61 18.78 1.48
N ALA A 214 -11.54 18.41 2.19
CA ALA A 214 -10.80 19.25 3.12
C ALA A 214 -9.34 19.39 2.66
N PRO A 215 -8.57 20.34 3.23
CA PRO A 215 -7.14 20.44 2.94
C PRO A 215 -6.40 19.11 3.16
N PRO A 216 -5.41 18.76 2.32
CA PRO A 216 -4.64 17.54 2.53
C PRO A 216 -3.93 17.52 3.89
N PHE A 217 -3.71 16.31 4.43
CA PHE A 217 -3.13 16.05 5.75
C PHE A 217 -3.94 16.60 6.94
N SER A 218 -5.21 16.98 6.74
CA SER A 218 -6.06 17.49 7.82
C SER A 218 -6.87 16.42 8.57
N TYR A 219 -7.09 15.25 7.98
CA TYR A 219 -7.85 14.17 8.62
C TYR A 219 -7.18 13.72 9.93
N ARG A 220 -7.98 13.61 11.00
CA ARG A 220 -7.54 13.07 12.29
C ARG A 220 -8.19 11.72 12.55
N PRO A 221 -7.42 10.69 12.96
CA PRO A 221 -7.99 9.40 13.33
C PRO A 221 -9.11 9.54 14.35
N GLY A 222 -10.21 8.82 14.14
CA GLY A 222 -11.39 8.90 15.00
C GLY A 222 -12.44 9.92 14.55
N GLU A 223 -12.16 10.75 13.54
CA GLU A 223 -13.15 11.62 12.91
C GLU A 223 -13.83 10.96 11.71
N LYS A 224 -14.94 11.55 11.26
CA LYS A 224 -15.73 11.06 10.12
C LYS A 224 -14.99 11.34 8.81
N LEU A 225 -14.66 10.29 8.06
CA LEU A 225 -13.89 10.44 6.83
C LEU A 225 -14.60 11.27 5.76
N ASP A 226 -15.94 11.20 5.67
CA ASP A 226 -16.74 11.91 4.66
C ASP A 226 -16.66 13.45 4.76
N ASP A 227 -16.18 13.96 5.90
CA ASP A 227 -15.95 15.39 6.10
C ASP A 227 -14.65 15.84 5.40
N TYR A 228 -13.78 14.89 5.06
CA TYR A 228 -12.45 15.10 4.48
C TYR A 228 -12.32 14.57 3.06
N LEU A 229 -13.03 13.51 2.71
CA LEU A 229 -12.94 12.82 1.43
C LEU A 229 -14.33 12.45 0.91
N ILE A 230 -14.57 12.76 -0.35
CA ILE A 230 -15.74 12.28 -1.08
C ILE A 230 -15.35 10.91 -1.68
N PRO A 231 -16.06 9.82 -1.33
CA PRO A 231 -15.78 8.52 -1.92
C PRO A 231 -16.05 8.56 -3.43
N PRO A 232 -15.35 7.73 -4.23
CA PRO A 232 -15.64 7.61 -5.65
C PRO A 232 -17.12 7.21 -5.84
N PRO A 233 -17.82 7.77 -6.84
CA PRO A 233 -19.24 7.50 -7.05
C PRO A 233 -19.49 6.01 -7.35
N ASP A 234 -20.52 5.42 -6.72
CA ASP A 234 -20.88 4.00 -6.88
C ASP A 234 -21.29 3.61 -8.31
N ARG A 235 -21.49 4.59 -9.21
CA ARG A 235 -22.21 4.39 -10.49
C ARG A 235 -21.38 3.82 -11.63
N ASP A 236 -20.04 3.84 -11.58
CA ASP A 236 -19.20 3.47 -12.74
C ASP A 236 -18.42 2.15 -12.57
N VAL A 237 -18.48 1.48 -11.42
CA VAL A 237 -17.81 0.19 -11.22
C VAL A 237 -18.69 -0.80 -10.43
N PRO A 238 -19.23 -1.87 -11.05
CA PRO A 238 -20.09 -2.86 -10.36
C PRO A 238 -19.39 -3.58 -9.19
N THR A 239 -18.07 -3.50 -9.11
CA THR A 239 -17.22 -4.10 -8.08
C THR A 239 -15.90 -3.32 -8.00
N PRO A 240 -15.56 -2.70 -6.85
CA PRO A 240 -14.28 -2.02 -6.69
C PRO A 240 -13.08 -2.90 -7.06
N ASP A 241 -12.00 -2.29 -7.56
CA ASP A 241 -10.76 -3.01 -7.85
C ASP A 241 -10.16 -3.61 -6.56
N VAL A 242 -9.48 -4.75 -6.68
CA VAL A 242 -8.81 -5.40 -5.55
C VAL A 242 -7.56 -4.67 -5.08
N HIS A 243 -7.03 -3.76 -5.90
CA HIS A 243 -5.98 -2.83 -5.51
C HIS A 243 -6.58 -1.56 -4.89
N GLY A 244 -6.08 -1.17 -3.72
CA GLY A 244 -6.42 0.11 -3.08
C GLY A 244 -7.83 0.29 -2.52
N ASN A 245 -8.80 -0.59 -2.77
CA ASN A 245 -10.19 -0.44 -2.26
C ASN A 245 -10.70 -1.66 -1.47
N GLN A 246 -9.98 -2.04 -0.42
CA GLN A 246 -10.35 -3.16 0.44
C GLN A 246 -11.61 -2.86 1.27
N VAL A 247 -11.82 -1.60 1.67
CA VAL A 247 -13.00 -1.19 2.44
C VAL A 247 -14.27 -1.31 1.61
N GLY A 248 -14.26 -0.82 0.36
CA GLY A 248 -15.40 -0.94 -0.55
C GLY A 248 -15.75 -2.40 -0.84
N LEU A 249 -14.75 -3.26 -0.99
CA LEU A 249 -14.94 -4.70 -1.14
C LEU A 249 -15.50 -5.37 0.12
N LEU A 250 -14.98 -5.05 1.30
CA LEU A 250 -15.44 -5.61 2.58
C LEU A 250 -16.89 -5.24 2.89
N ARG A 251 -17.31 -4.00 2.57
CA ARG A 251 -18.71 -3.55 2.72
C ARG A 251 -19.70 -4.44 1.94
N ARG A 252 -19.24 -5.16 0.92
CA ARG A 252 -20.05 -6.10 0.12
C ARG A 252 -20.18 -7.48 0.75
N SER A 253 -19.41 -7.81 1.77
CA SER A 253 -19.46 -9.10 2.45
C SER A 253 -20.67 -9.23 3.37
N LYS A 254 -21.36 -10.37 3.31
CA LYS A 254 -22.46 -10.69 4.22
C LYS A 254 -21.98 -10.72 5.68
N CYS A 255 -20.81 -11.30 5.95
CA CYS A 255 -20.24 -11.36 7.30
C CYS A 255 -20.04 -9.96 7.91
N TYR A 256 -19.51 -9.01 7.13
CA TYR A 256 -19.30 -7.64 7.57
C TYR A 256 -20.61 -6.90 7.83
N ARG A 257 -21.61 -7.03 6.94
CA ARG A 257 -22.94 -6.42 7.12
C ARG A 257 -23.72 -7.01 8.29
N SER A 258 -23.49 -8.28 8.61
CA SER A 258 -24.19 -8.99 9.69
C SER A 258 -23.47 -8.90 11.04
N SER A 259 -22.31 -8.24 11.10
CA SER A 259 -21.48 -8.14 12.31
C SER A 259 -21.29 -6.68 12.71
N PRO A 260 -22.15 -6.12 13.59
CA PRO A 260 -22.13 -4.69 13.95
C PRO A 260 -20.82 -4.19 14.58
N GLY A 261 -19.99 -5.08 15.12
CA GLY A 261 -18.67 -4.74 15.70
C GLY A 261 -17.47 -5.05 14.80
N MET A 262 -17.67 -5.65 13.62
CA MET A 262 -16.55 -6.08 12.77
C MET A 262 -15.87 -4.88 12.10
N SER A 263 -14.54 -4.81 12.22
CA SER A 263 -13.69 -3.80 11.59
C SER A 263 -12.47 -4.45 10.95
N CYS A 264 -11.56 -3.65 10.39
CA CYS A 264 -10.29 -4.15 9.86
C CYS A 264 -9.46 -4.85 10.96
N SER A 265 -9.47 -4.29 12.17
CA SER A 265 -8.73 -4.81 13.33
C SER A 265 -9.29 -6.12 13.91
N THR A 266 -10.50 -6.53 13.50
CA THR A 266 -11.03 -7.86 13.83
C THR A 266 -10.15 -8.97 13.24
N CYS A 267 -9.61 -8.74 12.04
CA CYS A 267 -8.80 -9.72 11.32
C CYS A 267 -7.30 -9.38 11.33
N HIS A 268 -6.96 -8.09 11.24
CA HIS A 268 -5.59 -7.62 11.05
C HIS A 268 -4.97 -7.00 12.30
N ASP A 269 -3.76 -7.44 12.65
CA ASP A 269 -2.85 -6.71 13.52
C ASP A 269 -1.87 -5.86 12.70
N VAL A 270 -2.16 -4.57 12.62
CA VAL A 270 -1.35 -3.59 11.88
C VAL A 270 0.03 -3.32 12.49
N HIS A 271 0.29 -3.79 13.71
CA HIS A 271 1.57 -3.61 14.40
C HIS A 271 2.61 -4.67 14.06
N ARG A 272 2.27 -5.68 13.25
CA ARG A 272 3.21 -6.73 12.86
C ARG A 272 3.01 -7.18 11.41
N PRO A 273 4.03 -7.79 10.78
CA PRO A 273 3.84 -8.39 9.46
C PRO A 273 2.91 -9.60 9.56
N GLU A 274 1.81 -9.57 8.82
CA GLU A 274 0.89 -10.70 8.74
C GLU A 274 1.06 -11.46 7.43
N ARG A 275 1.52 -12.70 7.53
CA ARG A 275 1.78 -13.58 6.36
C ARG A 275 1.21 -14.98 6.53
N ASP A 276 0.80 -15.35 7.73
CA ASP A 276 0.32 -16.68 8.04
C ASP A 276 -1.18 -16.81 7.74
N VAL A 277 -1.48 -17.54 6.67
CA VAL A 277 -2.85 -17.86 6.23
C VAL A 277 -3.60 -18.64 7.30
N THR A 278 -2.93 -19.49 8.07
CA THR A 278 -3.55 -20.28 9.14
C THR A 278 -4.01 -19.37 10.28
N ALA A 279 -3.17 -18.41 10.70
CA ALA A 279 -3.53 -17.41 11.70
C ALA A 279 -4.74 -16.57 11.27
N PHE A 280 -4.83 -16.21 9.99
CA PHE A 280 -6.01 -15.53 9.44
C PHE A 280 -7.25 -16.42 9.43
N ALA A 281 -7.13 -17.70 9.08
CA ALA A 281 -8.24 -18.63 9.10
C ALA A 281 -8.86 -18.74 10.51
N GLN A 282 -8.05 -18.70 11.56
CA GLN A 282 -8.55 -18.67 12.94
C GLN A 282 -9.43 -17.44 13.23
N LYS A 283 -9.22 -16.31 12.55
CA LYS A 283 -10.10 -15.14 12.66
C LYS A 283 -11.49 -15.43 12.09
N CYS A 284 -11.57 -16.19 11.00
CA CYS A 284 -12.84 -16.64 10.43
C CYS A 284 -13.55 -17.61 11.39
N LEU A 285 -12.80 -18.54 11.98
CA LEU A 285 -13.33 -19.57 12.89
C LEU A 285 -13.84 -19.02 14.23
N ALA A 286 -13.46 -17.79 14.60
CA ALA A 286 -14.06 -17.09 15.74
C ALA A 286 -15.58 -16.86 15.57
N CYS A 287 -16.07 -16.85 14.33
CA CYS A 287 -17.50 -16.67 14.02
C CYS A 287 -18.10 -17.83 13.20
N HIS A 288 -17.29 -18.63 12.51
CA HIS A 288 -17.74 -19.69 11.60
C HIS A 288 -17.41 -21.07 12.13
N GLN A 289 -18.43 -21.91 12.30
CA GLN A 289 -18.27 -23.32 12.63
C GLN A 289 -18.10 -24.15 11.36
N THR A 290 -17.20 -25.13 11.40
CA THR A 290 -16.87 -26.00 10.26
C THR A 290 -17.73 -27.26 10.17
N GLY A 291 -18.41 -27.65 11.26
CA GLY A 291 -19.16 -28.91 11.36
C GLY A 291 -20.30 -29.09 10.35
N GLY A 292 -20.74 -28.01 9.69
CA GLY A 292 -21.73 -28.04 8.62
C GLY A 292 -21.25 -27.45 7.30
N HIS A 293 -19.93 -27.41 7.07
CA HIS A 293 -19.38 -26.84 5.84
C HIS A 293 -19.82 -27.69 4.63
N PRO A 294 -20.50 -27.14 3.60
CA PRO A 294 -21.07 -27.92 2.50
C PRO A 294 -20.05 -28.78 1.74
N MET A 295 -18.78 -28.34 1.73
CA MET A 295 -17.68 -29.00 1.05
C MET A 295 -16.74 -29.75 2.01
N ALA A 296 -17.20 -30.10 3.22
CA ALA A 296 -16.35 -30.70 4.24
C ALA A 296 -15.67 -32.00 3.75
N ALA A 297 -16.39 -32.83 2.99
CA ALA A 297 -15.89 -34.08 2.43
C ALA A 297 -14.79 -33.85 1.36
N GLU A 298 -14.95 -32.85 0.48
CA GLU A 298 -13.97 -32.57 -0.58
C GLU A 298 -12.71 -31.87 -0.06
N ILE A 299 -12.87 -31.02 0.97
CA ILE A 299 -11.78 -30.22 1.51
C ILE A 299 -10.93 -31.05 2.51
N GLY A 300 -11.59 -31.88 3.32
CA GLY A 300 -10.94 -32.70 4.35
C GLY A 300 -10.11 -31.84 5.33
N GLY A 301 -8.90 -32.29 5.66
CA GLY A 301 -7.99 -31.58 6.58
C GLY A 301 -7.46 -30.21 6.08
N ARG A 302 -7.71 -29.82 4.83
CA ARG A 302 -7.26 -28.54 4.22
C ARG A 302 -8.15 -27.34 4.61
N MET A 303 -9.18 -27.59 5.41
CA MET A 303 -10.24 -26.64 5.71
C MET A 303 -9.74 -25.31 6.29
N LEU A 304 -8.65 -25.34 7.06
CA LEU A 304 -8.06 -24.14 7.63
C LEU A 304 -7.43 -23.23 6.56
N THR A 305 -6.68 -23.78 5.60
CA THR A 305 -6.01 -22.94 4.58
C THR A 305 -6.96 -22.51 3.46
N ASP A 306 -7.95 -23.34 3.14
CA ASP A 306 -8.79 -23.15 1.95
C ASP A 306 -9.89 -22.10 2.17
N CYS A 307 -10.20 -21.74 3.42
CA CYS A 307 -11.13 -20.65 3.76
C CYS A 307 -10.80 -19.37 2.98
N ILE A 308 -9.53 -18.96 2.96
CA ILE A 308 -9.09 -17.72 2.31
C ILE A 308 -9.02 -17.89 0.80
N ASP A 309 -8.58 -19.06 0.31
CA ASP A 309 -8.47 -19.30 -1.13
C ASP A 309 -9.82 -19.31 -1.84
N CYS A 310 -10.84 -19.90 -1.19
CA CYS A 310 -12.19 -19.98 -1.72
C CYS A 310 -12.99 -18.70 -1.46
N HIS A 311 -12.97 -18.17 -0.22
CA HIS A 311 -13.84 -17.04 0.16
C HIS A 311 -13.22 -15.66 -0.05
N MET A 312 -11.90 -15.56 -0.24
CA MET A 312 -11.16 -14.33 -0.53
C MET A 312 -10.25 -14.53 -1.75
N PRO A 313 -10.82 -14.81 -2.93
CA PRO A 313 -10.04 -15.22 -4.09
C PRO A 313 -9.04 -14.15 -4.51
N ASN A 314 -7.87 -14.59 -4.96
CA ASN A 314 -6.86 -13.72 -5.54
C ASN A 314 -7.32 -13.29 -6.94
N ARG A 315 -7.54 -12.00 -7.15
CA ARG A 315 -8.03 -11.45 -8.42
C ARG A 315 -6.98 -10.56 -9.06
N LYS A 316 -7.01 -10.50 -10.39
CA LYS A 316 -6.22 -9.57 -11.19
C LYS A 316 -6.74 -8.15 -10.93
N SER A 317 -5.83 -7.22 -10.60
CA SER A 317 -6.13 -5.79 -10.60
C SER A 317 -6.28 -5.30 -12.04
N LYS A 318 -7.30 -4.48 -12.27
CA LYS A 318 -7.54 -3.74 -13.50
C LYS A 318 -6.92 -2.34 -13.44
N ALA A 319 -6.67 -1.83 -12.24
CA ALA A 319 -6.12 -0.50 -11.99
C ALA A 319 -4.61 -0.40 -12.29
N ILE A 320 -3.87 -1.51 -12.17
CA ILE A 320 -2.43 -1.53 -12.47
C ILE A 320 -2.19 -2.38 -13.72
N GLN A 321 -1.91 -1.71 -14.84
CA GLN A 321 -1.38 -2.33 -16.04
C GLN A 321 0.10 -2.02 -16.15
N ILE A 322 0.92 -3.07 -16.15
CA ILE A 322 2.36 -2.94 -16.29
C ILE A 322 2.70 -3.32 -17.72
N ASN A 323 3.06 -2.31 -18.51
CA ASN A 323 3.48 -2.47 -19.89
C ASN A 323 5.00 -2.68 -19.90
N ALA A 324 5.43 -3.92 -20.15
CA ALA A 324 6.80 -4.22 -20.55
C ALA A 324 6.82 -4.54 -22.05
N PRO A 325 7.94 -4.29 -22.76
CA PRO A 325 7.99 -4.39 -24.23
C PRO A 325 7.53 -5.72 -24.82
N THR A 326 7.65 -6.83 -24.08
CA THR A 326 7.37 -8.19 -24.57
C THR A 326 6.25 -8.90 -23.81
N ARG A 327 5.72 -8.33 -22.73
CA ARG A 327 4.69 -8.98 -21.91
C ARG A 327 3.93 -7.99 -21.03
N GLN A 328 2.59 -8.06 -21.04
CA GLN A 328 1.78 -7.39 -20.03
C GLN A 328 1.84 -8.18 -18.71
N PHE A 329 2.21 -7.51 -17.63
CA PHE A 329 2.20 -8.10 -16.30
C PHE A 329 0.95 -7.67 -15.54
N ALA A 330 0.31 -8.65 -14.91
CA ALA A 330 -0.86 -8.45 -14.08
C ALA A 330 -0.49 -8.62 -12.61
N LEU A 331 -0.88 -7.66 -11.78
CA LEU A 331 -0.78 -7.81 -10.33
C LEU A 331 -2.05 -8.44 -9.77
N TYR A 332 -1.86 -9.33 -8.80
CA TYR A 332 -2.94 -10.04 -8.14
C TYR A 332 -3.02 -9.67 -6.65
N PHE A 333 -4.24 -9.44 -6.19
CA PHE A 333 -4.55 -9.12 -4.80
C PHE A 333 -5.74 -9.94 -4.30
N ARG A 334 -5.71 -10.25 -3.00
CA ARG A 334 -6.82 -10.93 -2.32
C ARG A 334 -8.03 -10.01 -2.26
N SER A 335 -9.16 -10.49 -2.76
CA SER A 335 -10.43 -9.79 -2.62
C SER A 335 -10.85 -9.75 -1.16
N HIS A 336 -11.22 -8.56 -0.69
CA HIS A 336 -11.87 -8.39 0.61
C HIS A 336 -13.40 -8.48 0.52
N ALA A 337 -13.95 -8.73 -0.68
CA ALA A 337 -15.33 -9.16 -0.81
C ALA A 337 -15.37 -10.64 -0.44
N ILE A 338 -15.45 -10.91 0.86
CA ILE A 338 -15.62 -12.23 1.45
C ILE A 338 -17.01 -12.75 1.06
N GLY A 339 -17.05 -13.91 0.42
CA GLY A 339 -18.29 -14.49 -0.12
C GLY A 339 -18.09 -15.93 -0.58
N ILE A 340 -19.13 -16.52 -1.17
CA ILE A 340 -19.07 -17.89 -1.72
C ILE A 340 -18.81 -17.78 -3.22
N TYR A 341 -17.75 -18.43 -3.70
CA TYR A 341 -17.28 -18.36 -5.09
C TYR A 341 -17.09 -19.77 -5.66
N PRO A 342 -18.12 -20.39 -6.25
CA PRO A 342 -18.03 -21.78 -6.74
C PRO A 342 -16.86 -22.02 -7.71
N GLU A 343 -16.67 -21.12 -8.68
CA GLU A 343 -15.56 -21.22 -9.63
C GLU A 343 -14.19 -21.09 -8.97
N ALA A 344 -14.06 -20.19 -7.98
CA ALA A 344 -12.80 -20.01 -7.26
C ALA A 344 -12.48 -21.21 -6.39
N ALA A 345 -13.51 -21.81 -5.76
CA ALA A 345 -13.38 -23.03 -4.97
C ALA A 345 -12.96 -24.21 -5.84
N ALA A 346 -13.61 -24.42 -6.98
CA ALA A 346 -13.22 -25.47 -7.94
C ALA A 346 -11.76 -25.30 -8.40
N ALA A 347 -11.36 -24.08 -8.76
CA ALA A 347 -9.98 -23.81 -9.17
C ALA A 347 -8.96 -23.97 -8.02
N ALA A 348 -9.35 -23.71 -6.77
CA ALA A 348 -8.50 -23.91 -5.60
C ALA A 348 -8.26 -25.41 -5.35
N LEU A 349 -9.31 -26.22 -5.38
CA LEU A 349 -9.21 -27.67 -5.21
C LEU A 349 -8.31 -28.32 -6.28
N GLN A 350 -8.51 -27.95 -7.56
CA GLN A 350 -7.67 -28.46 -8.66
C GLN A 350 -6.17 -28.16 -8.46
N ARG A 351 -5.83 -26.94 -8.02
CA ARG A 351 -4.42 -26.56 -7.76
C ARG A 351 -3.82 -27.34 -6.60
N SER A 352 -4.60 -27.59 -5.56
CA SER A 352 -4.16 -28.34 -4.38
C SER A 352 -3.88 -29.80 -4.73
N ASP A 353 -4.69 -30.40 -5.61
CA ASP A 353 -4.50 -31.78 -6.05
C ASP A 353 -3.26 -31.92 -6.97
N GLN A 354 -3.00 -30.93 -7.84
CA GLN A 354 -1.78 -30.90 -8.66
C GLN A 354 -0.49 -30.77 -7.85
N ARG A 355 -0.51 -30.09 -6.69
CA ARG A 355 0.64 -29.99 -5.77
C ARG A 355 0.91 -31.30 -5.02
N ARG A 356 -0.08 -32.18 -4.93
CA ARG A 356 0.03 -33.48 -4.23
C ARG A 356 0.62 -34.57 -5.13
N ASN A 357 0.47 -34.40 -6.44
CA ASN A 357 0.98 -35.32 -7.47
C ASN A 357 2.37 -34.93 -8.00
N ARG A 358 3.05 -33.99 -7.34
CA ARG A 358 4.43 -33.58 -7.55
C ARG A 358 5.18 -33.75 -6.24
#